data_AF-A0A932ZT94-F1
#
_entry.id   AF-A0A932ZT94-F1
#
_cell.length_a   1.000
_cell.length_b   1.000
_cell.length_c   1.000
_cell.angle_alpha   90.00
_cell.angle_beta   90.00
_cell.angle_gamma   90.00
#
_symmetry.space_group_name_H-M   'P 1'
#
loop_
_entity.id
_entity.type
_entity.pdbx_description
1 polymer ?
#
loop_
_entity_poly.entity_id
_entity_poly.type
_entity_poly.pdbx_seq_one_letter_code
_entity_poly.pdbx_strand_id
1 'polypeptide(L)'
;MMAPDARARWEEGARVRRFQRQADRICALILREDVPEADIAIARAELRETCARVFPDRLGLYEMIYESRFDRLWRQFREPEGQV
;
A
#
# COMPACT_ATOMS: atom_id res chain seq x y z
N MET A 1 -21.77 -2.09 -26.31
CA MET A 1 -20.62 -1.16 -26.32
C MET A 1 -20.76 -0.25 -25.11
N MET A 2 -19.76 -0.17 -24.21
CA MET A 2 -19.83 0.71 -23.04
C MET A 2 -19.64 2.17 -23.45
N ALA A 3 -20.42 3.09 -22.88
CA ALA A 3 -20.27 4.54 -23.09
C ALA A 3 -18.87 5.02 -22.65
N PRO A 4 -18.29 6.05 -23.29
CA PRO A 4 -16.92 6.53 -23.00
C PRO A 4 -16.72 6.90 -21.53
N ASP A 5 -17.69 7.55 -20.89
CA ASP A 5 -17.65 7.89 -19.45
C ASP A 5 -17.68 6.66 -18.53
N ALA A 6 -18.38 5.60 -18.96
CA ALA A 6 -18.43 4.34 -18.22
C ALA A 6 -17.09 3.59 -18.30
N ARG A 7 -16.38 3.68 -19.42
CA ARG A 7 -15.03 3.11 -19.58
C ARG A 7 -14.02 3.81 -18.69
N ALA A 8 -13.98 5.14 -18.71
CA ALA A 8 -13.04 5.92 -17.88
C ALA A 8 -13.23 5.64 -16.38
N ARG A 9 -14.50 5.59 -15.91
CA ARG A 9 -14.81 5.24 -14.51
C ARG A 9 -14.42 3.80 -14.16
N TRP A 10 -14.59 2.87 -15.09
CA TRP A 10 -14.22 1.47 -14.88
C TRP A 10 -12.70 1.28 -14.81
N GLU A 11 -11.95 1.95 -15.68
CA GLU A 11 -10.49 1.96 -15.69
C GLU A 11 -9.93 2.58 -14.40
N GLU A 12 -10.50 3.71 -13.98
CA GLU A 12 -10.14 4.36 -12.71
C GLU A 12 -10.40 3.42 -11.51
N GLY A 13 -11.59 2.82 -11.46
CA GLY A 13 -11.91 1.83 -10.43
C GLY A 13 -10.99 0.60 -10.47
N ALA A 14 -10.55 0.17 -11.64
CA ALA A 14 -9.59 -0.93 -11.79
C ALA A 14 -8.20 -0.55 -11.27
N ARG A 15 -7.75 0.69 -11.51
CA ARG A 15 -6.48 1.23 -10.97
C ARG A 15 -6.50 1.27 -9.45
N VAL A 16 -7.58 1.79 -8.86
CA VAL A 16 -7.76 1.85 -7.40
C VAL A 16 -7.75 0.45 -6.79
N ARG A 17 -8.51 -0.50 -7.36
CA ARG A 17 -8.51 -1.90 -6.86
C ARG A 17 -7.16 -2.56 -6.97
N ARG A 18 -6.41 -2.33 -8.06
CA ARG A 18 -5.06 -2.89 -8.22
C ARG A 18 -4.12 -2.33 -7.16
N PHE A 19 -4.19 -1.03 -6.92
CA PHE A 19 -3.40 -0.36 -5.88
C PHE A 19 -3.70 -0.92 -4.48
N GLN A 20 -4.99 -1.06 -4.13
CA GLN A 20 -5.40 -1.64 -2.85
C GLN A 20 -4.86 -3.06 -2.64
N ARG A 21 -4.91 -3.92 -3.67
CA ARG A 21 -4.34 -5.28 -3.58
C ARG A 21 -2.84 -5.27 -3.32
N GLN A 22 -2.10 -4.31 -3.87
CA GLN A 22 -0.66 -4.18 -3.59
C GLN A 22 -0.43 -3.77 -2.14
N ALA A 23 -1.22 -2.84 -1.61
CA ALA A 23 -1.16 -2.45 -0.20
C ALA A 23 -1.53 -3.59 0.75
N ASP A 24 -2.56 -4.37 0.43
CA ASP A 24 -2.95 -5.55 1.22
C ASP A 24 -1.88 -6.63 1.20
N ARG A 25 -1.14 -6.77 0.09
CA ARG A 25 0.02 -7.67 0.02
C ARG A 25 1.11 -7.24 0.99
N ILE A 26 1.41 -5.95 1.09
CA ILE A 26 2.40 -5.44 2.07
C ILE A 26 1.94 -5.76 3.50
N CYS A 27 0.66 -5.56 3.79
CA CYS A 27 0.11 -5.94 5.11
C CYS A 27 0.36 -7.43 5.38
N ALA A 28 0.08 -8.31 4.42
CA ALA A 28 0.35 -9.74 4.56
C ALA A 28 1.84 -10.07 4.74
N LEU A 29 2.74 -9.34 4.08
CA LEU A 29 4.20 -9.52 4.26
C LEU A 29 4.65 -9.10 5.67
N ILE A 30 4.08 -8.02 6.22
CA ILE A 30 4.38 -7.56 7.59
C ILE A 30 3.98 -8.62 8.62
N LEU A 31 2.81 -9.25 8.44
CA LEU A 31 2.29 -10.27 9.35
C LEU A 31 3.08 -11.59 9.33
N ARG A 32 3.94 -11.80 8.34
CA ARG A 32 4.66 -13.05 8.11
C ARG A 32 6.08 -12.98 8.67
N GLU A 33 6.36 -13.62 9.79
CA GLU A 33 7.68 -13.57 10.46
C GLU A 33 8.87 -13.99 9.58
N ASP A 34 8.63 -14.81 8.54
CA ASP A 34 9.65 -15.34 7.63
C ASP A 34 10.12 -14.36 6.54
N VAL A 35 9.49 -13.19 6.43
CA VAL A 35 9.87 -12.17 5.45
C VAL A 35 10.86 -11.18 6.07
N PRO A 36 12.03 -10.93 5.45
CA PRO A 36 12.97 -9.92 5.89
C PRO A 36 12.40 -8.49 5.88
N GLU A 37 12.86 -7.65 6.81
CA GLU A 37 12.50 -6.22 6.86
C GLU A 37 12.83 -5.48 5.56
N ALA A 38 14.01 -5.76 4.97
CA ALA A 38 14.45 -5.13 3.74
C ALA A 38 13.47 -5.34 2.58
N ASP A 39 12.92 -6.55 2.45
CA ASP A 39 11.96 -6.88 1.38
C ASP A 39 10.64 -6.12 1.56
N ILE A 40 10.22 -5.93 2.80
CA ILE A 40 9.00 -5.16 3.14
C ILE A 40 9.23 -3.67 2.87
N ALA A 41 10.41 -3.14 3.23
CA ALA A 41 10.79 -1.76 2.96
C ALA A 41 10.82 -1.47 1.45
N ILE A 42 11.37 -2.39 0.64
CA ILE A 42 11.34 -2.31 -0.83
C ILE A 42 9.88 -2.28 -1.33
N ALA A 43 9.03 -3.20 -0.86
CA ALA A 43 7.63 -3.25 -1.27
C ALA A 43 6.86 -1.96 -0.92
N ARG A 44 7.13 -1.34 0.24
CA ARG A 44 6.57 -0.03 0.64
C ARG A 44 7.03 1.08 -0.31
N ALA A 45 8.33 1.12 -0.63
CA ALA A 45 8.87 2.10 -1.55
C ALA A 45 8.25 1.97 -2.96
N GLU A 46 8.13 0.76 -3.50
CA GLU A 46 7.50 0.49 -4.79
C GLU A 46 6.01 0.91 -4.82
N LEU A 47 5.30 0.70 -3.71
CA LEU A 47 3.90 1.13 -3.59
C LEU A 47 3.78 2.66 -3.58
N ARG A 48 4.65 3.35 -2.84
CA ARG A 48 4.72 4.81 -2.82
C ARG A 48 5.01 5.39 -4.20
N GLU A 49 6.00 4.84 -4.91
CA GLU A 49 6.31 5.22 -6.29
C GLU A 49 5.12 4.98 -7.23
N THR A 50 4.42 3.85 -7.05
CA THR A 50 3.20 3.56 -7.81
C THR A 50 2.11 4.58 -7.51
N CYS A 51 1.94 5.01 -6.26
CA CYS A 51 1.00 6.06 -5.90
C CYS A 51 1.37 7.39 -6.56
N ALA A 52 2.64 7.80 -6.48
CA ALA A 52 3.11 9.05 -7.09
C ALA A 52 2.90 9.06 -8.62
N ARG A 53 3.07 7.92 -9.29
CA ARG A 53 2.89 7.78 -10.74
C ARG A 53 1.42 7.72 -11.18
N VAL A 54 0.57 7.02 -10.42
CA VAL A 54 -0.82 6.75 -10.82
C VAL A 54 -1.80 7.78 -10.25
N PHE A 55 -1.52 8.28 -9.04
CA PHE A 55 -2.37 9.21 -8.29
C PHE A 55 -1.51 10.32 -7.66
N PRO A 56 -0.85 11.19 -8.45
CA PRO A 56 0.06 12.21 -7.93
C PRO A 56 -0.58 13.13 -6.88
N ASP A 57 -1.84 13.53 -7.10
CA ASP A 57 -2.60 14.39 -6.18
C ASP A 57 -3.02 13.69 -4.87
N ARG A 58 -2.80 12.38 -4.77
CA ARG A 58 -3.20 11.55 -3.61
C ARG A 58 -2.01 11.10 -2.78
N LEU A 59 -0.78 11.53 -3.08
CA LEU A 59 0.41 11.09 -2.34
C LEU A 59 0.34 11.44 -0.85
N GLY A 60 -0.12 12.64 -0.49
CA GLY A 60 -0.29 13.01 0.92
C GLY A 60 -1.35 12.15 1.64
N LEU A 61 -2.42 11.76 0.93
CA LEU A 61 -3.43 10.84 1.46
C LEU A 61 -2.84 9.44 1.66
N TYR A 62 -1.99 9.00 0.73
CA TYR A 62 -1.28 7.74 0.83
C TYR A 62 -0.39 7.70 2.08
N GLU A 63 0.44 8.71 2.30
CA GLU A 63 1.32 8.80 3.47
C GLU A 63 0.53 8.76 4.78
N MET A 64 -0.58 9.51 4.85
CA MET A 64 -1.42 9.55 6.05
C MET A 64 -2.12 8.21 6.34
N ILE A 65 -2.55 7.47 5.31
CA ILE A 65 -3.36 6.25 5.50
C ILE A 65 -2.49 5.00 5.52
N TYR A 66 -1.69 4.79 4.47
CA TYR A 66 -0.99 3.53 4.26
C TYR A 66 0.28 3.44 5.09
N GLU A 67 1.12 4.49 5.13
CA GLU A 67 2.34 4.45 5.94
C GLU A 67 2.00 4.32 7.42
N SER A 68 1.03 5.09 7.93
CA SER A 68 0.55 4.96 9.31
C SER A 68 -0.03 3.57 9.62
N ARG A 69 -0.71 2.93 8.65
CA ARG A 69 -1.19 1.54 8.78
C ARG A 69 -0.03 0.55 8.84
N PHE A 70 0.96 0.69 7.96
CA PHE A 70 2.12 -0.21 7.92
C PHE A 70 2.95 -0.08 9.18
N ASP A 71 3.20 1.14 9.66
CA ASP A 71 3.95 1.37 10.90
C ASP A 71 3.22 0.74 12.10
N ARG A 72 1.89 0.90 12.18
CA ARG A 72 1.11 0.24 13.23
C ARG A 72 1.24 -1.28 13.18
N LEU A 73 1.14 -1.88 11.99
CA LEU A 73 1.30 -3.33 11.84
C LEU A 73 2.73 -3.76 12.18
N TRP A 74 3.73 -2.98 11.79
CA TRP A 74 5.12 -3.25 12.10
C TRP A 74 5.36 -3.33 13.60
N ARG A 75 4.90 -2.32 14.35
CA ARG A 75 5.01 -2.27 15.81
C ARG A 75 4.29 -3.43 16.51
N GLN A 76 3.19 -3.91 15.93
CA GLN A 76 2.39 -4.98 16.53
C GLN A 76 2.94 -6.39 16.30
N PHE A 77 3.62 -6.62 15.18
CA PHE A 77 3.99 -7.97 14.74
C PHE A 77 5.49 -8.18 14.56
N ARG A 78 6.28 -7.11 14.47
CA ARG A 78 7.72 -7.17 14.15
C ARG A 78 8.62 -6.47 15.16
N GLU A 79 8.12 -5.51 15.92
CA GLU A 79 8.85 -5.01 17.08
C GLU A 79 8.70 -6.01 18.25
N PRO A 80 9.80 -6.49 18.83
CA PRO A 80 9.72 -7.28 20.05
C PRO A 80 9.13 -6.42 21.18
N GLU A 81 8.13 -6.94 21.89
CA GLU A 81 7.52 -6.26 23.03
C GLU A 81 8.60 -5.89 24.05
N GLY A 82 8.93 -4.59 24.16
CA GLY A 82 9.73 -4.06 25.25
C GLY A 82 11.02 -3.36 24.84
N GLN A 83 10.93 -2.05 24.65
CA GLN A 83 11.91 -1.08 25.12
C GLN A 83 11.15 0.22 25.41
N VAL A 84 10.55 0.24 26.61
CA VAL A 84 10.20 1.48 27.33
C VAL A 84 11.45 1.92 28.08
#